data_AF-A0A851VVF5-F1
#
_entry.id   AF-A0A851VVF5-F1
#
_cell.length_a   1.000
_cell.length_b   1.000
_cell.length_c   1.000
_cell.angle_alpha   90.00
_cell.angle_beta   90.00
_cell.angle_gamma   90.00
#
_symmetry.space_group_name_H-M   'P 1'
#
loop_
_entity.id
_entity.type
_entity.pdbx_description
1 polymer ?
#
loop_
_entity_poly.entity_id
_entity_poly.type
_entity_poly.pdbx_seq_one_letter_code
_entity_poly.pdbx_strand_id
1 'polypeptide(L)'
;RMHTDEKPFRCPDCGKGFRENSNLITHQCIHTGEKPHECEEWGMNFSHSSNLIYHQKIHTVERPYECEECGKSFRVVSALICNLNIHTGERPYKCGDCEKGFRQQNSHLICHRCIHTGERLYDCEECGKSFSHTSVLTQNQQSH
;
A
#
# COMPACT_ATOMS: atom_id res chain seq x y z
N ARG A 1 -29.79 -5.63 -4.66
CA ARG A 1 -28.80 -5.67 -5.77
C ARG A 1 -27.79 -6.76 -5.40
N MET A 2 -27.92 -7.95 -5.99
CA MET A 2 -27.14 -9.13 -5.58
C MET A 2 -25.70 -9.00 -6.10
N HIS A 3 -24.73 -9.01 -5.20
CA HIS A 3 -23.33 -9.20 -5.58
C HIS A 3 -23.09 -10.69 -5.79
N THR A 4 -23.15 -11.16 -7.04
CA THR A 4 -22.64 -12.49 -7.37
C THR A 4 -21.11 -12.43 -7.29
N ASP A 5 -20.51 -13.36 -6.55
CA ASP A 5 -19.06 -13.49 -6.42
C ASP A 5 -18.41 -14.15 -7.65
N GLU A 6 -19.09 -14.05 -8.80
CA GLU A 6 -18.68 -14.67 -10.05
C GLU A 6 -17.43 -13.99 -10.59
N LYS A 7 -16.40 -14.80 -10.83
CA LYS A 7 -15.09 -14.40 -11.37
C LYS A 7 -14.89 -15.09 -12.72
N PRO A 8 -15.56 -14.62 -13.79
CA PRO A 8 -15.55 -15.29 -15.09
C PRO A 8 -14.19 -15.24 -15.79
N PHE A 9 -13.34 -14.25 -15.47
CA PHE A 9 -12.03 -14.10 -16.09
C PHE A 9 -10.97 -14.78 -15.23
N ARG A 10 -10.25 -15.77 -15.75
CA ARG A 10 -9.21 -16.49 -15.00
C ARG A 10 -7.84 -16.28 -15.63
N CYS A 11 -6.85 -16.05 -14.77
CA CYS A 11 -5.45 -16.01 -15.18
C CYS A 11 -5.00 -17.42 -15.61
N PRO A 12 -4.42 -17.58 -16.82
CA PRO A 12 -3.92 -18.88 -17.27
C PRO A 12 -2.68 -19.32 -16.48
N ASP A 13 -1.86 -18.38 -15.99
CA ASP A 13 -0.57 -18.69 -15.35
C ASP A 13 -0.73 -19.11 -13.88
N CYS A 14 -1.69 -18.53 -13.15
CA CYS A 14 -1.88 -18.82 -11.73
C CYS A 14 -3.31 -19.21 -11.33
N GLY A 15 -4.24 -19.28 -12.29
CA GLY A 15 -5.64 -19.68 -12.06
C GLY A 15 -6.49 -18.64 -11.31
N LYS A 16 -5.93 -17.49 -10.93
CA LYS A 16 -6.64 -16.45 -10.16
C LYS A 16 -7.81 -15.87 -10.96
N GLY A 17 -8.98 -15.81 -10.33
CA GLY A 17 -10.21 -15.28 -10.94
C GLY A 17 -10.43 -13.78 -10.69
N PHE A 18 -10.99 -13.10 -11.69
CA PHE A 18 -11.32 -11.68 -11.71
C PHE A 18 -12.75 -11.48 -12.20
N ARG A 19 -13.40 -10.42 -11.68
CA ARG A 19 -14.76 -10.04 -12.06
C ARG A 19 -14.81 -9.29 -13.39
N GLU A 20 -13.72 -8.59 -13.73
CA GLU A 20 -13.62 -7.76 -14.93
C GLU A 20 -12.36 -8.15 -15.70
N ASN A 21 -12.44 -8.09 -17.04
CA ASN A 21 -11.30 -8.41 -17.90
C ASN A 21 -10.14 -7.43 -17.71
N SER A 22 -10.41 -6.14 -17.50
CA SER A 22 -9.40 -5.11 -17.21
C SER A 22 -8.50 -5.48 -16.02
N ASN A 23 -9.09 -6.06 -14.97
CA ASN A 23 -8.36 -6.51 -13.79
C ASN A 23 -7.51 -7.76 -14.07
N LEU A 24 -7.98 -8.67 -14.94
CA LEU A 24 -7.18 -9.79 -15.42
C LEU A 24 -5.99 -9.31 -16.25
N ILE A 25 -6.20 -8.43 -17.22
CA ILE A 25 -5.13 -7.88 -18.07
C ILE A 25 -4.07 -7.20 -17.20
N THR A 26 -4.48 -6.37 -16.25
CA THR A 26 -3.50 -5.71 -15.37
C THR A 26 -2.83 -6.69 -14.42
N HIS A 27 -3.52 -7.75 -14.01
CA HIS A 27 -2.90 -8.79 -13.21
C HIS A 27 -1.81 -9.53 -14.00
N GLN A 28 -1.97 -9.78 -15.31
CA GLN A 28 -0.95 -10.45 -16.11
C GLN A 28 0.38 -9.70 -16.14
N CYS A 29 0.36 -8.38 -15.95
CA CYS A 29 1.59 -7.59 -15.76
C CYS A 29 2.48 -8.08 -14.62
N ILE A 30 1.96 -8.80 -13.61
CA ILE A 30 2.80 -9.37 -12.55
C ILE A 30 3.64 -10.54 -13.05
N HIS A 31 3.16 -11.24 -14.08
CA HIS A 31 3.84 -12.40 -14.67
C HIS A 31 4.82 -11.97 -15.74
N THR A 32 4.44 -10.99 -16.57
CA THR A 32 5.29 -10.48 -17.66
C THR A 32 6.30 -9.44 -17.18
N GLY A 33 6.04 -8.77 -16.05
CA GLY A 33 6.80 -7.62 -15.58
C GLY A 33 6.50 -6.33 -16.35
N GLU A 34 5.61 -6.37 -17.34
CA GLU A 34 5.23 -5.20 -18.13
C GLU A 34 4.53 -4.14 -17.27
N LYS A 35 4.80 -2.87 -17.57
CA LYS A 35 4.19 -1.73 -16.89
C LYS A 35 3.77 -0.69 -17.93
N PRO A 36 2.60 -0.87 -18.58
CA PRO A 36 2.26 -0.15 -19.81
C PRO A 36 2.04 1.37 -19.64
N HIS A 37 1.90 1.85 -18.41
CA HIS A 37 1.56 3.25 -18.13
C HIS A 37 2.78 4.01 -17.65
N GLU A 38 3.39 4.78 -18.53
CA GLU A 38 4.58 5.57 -18.24
C GLU A 38 4.22 6.98 -17.74
N CYS A 39 4.97 7.47 -16.74
CA CYS A 39 5.03 8.87 -16.39
C CYS A 39 6.12 9.55 -17.24
N GLU A 40 5.72 10.41 -18.18
CA GLU A 40 6.64 11.12 -19.08
C GLU A 40 7.64 12.02 -18.35
N GLU A 41 7.30 12.51 -17.16
CA GLU A 41 8.16 13.43 -16.42
C GLU A 41 9.38 12.71 -15.81
N TRP A 42 9.18 11.53 -15.22
CA TRP A 42 10.23 10.80 -14.48
C TRP A 42 10.54 9.41 -15.04
N GLY A 43 9.91 8.98 -16.15
CA GLY A 43 10.09 7.67 -16.77
C GLY A 43 9.61 6.49 -15.92
N MET A 44 8.84 6.75 -14.85
CA MET A 44 8.30 5.71 -13.98
C MET A 44 7.14 5.00 -14.65
N ASN A 45 7.20 3.68 -14.69
CA ASN A 45 6.18 2.85 -15.33
C ASN A 45 5.26 2.17 -14.30
N PHE A 46 3.97 2.06 -14.61
CA PHE A 46 2.91 1.48 -13.77
C PHE A 46 2.09 0.43 -14.51
N SER A 47 1.65 -0.62 -13.79
CA SER A 47 0.76 -1.64 -14.34
C SER A 47 -0.69 -1.18 -14.43
N HIS A 48 -1.15 -0.30 -13.53
CA HIS A 48 -2.50 0.29 -13.57
C HIS A 48 -2.44 1.78 -13.92
N SER A 49 -3.33 2.25 -14.80
CA SER A 49 -3.46 3.66 -15.16
C SER A 49 -3.86 4.54 -13.96
N SER A 50 -4.69 4.03 -13.06
CA SER A 50 -5.07 4.73 -11.82
C SER A 50 -3.88 5.03 -10.92
N ASN A 51 -2.87 4.15 -10.91
CA ASN A 51 -1.63 4.37 -10.16
C ASN A 51 -0.78 5.46 -10.79
N LEU A 52 -0.72 5.53 -12.12
CA LEU A 52 -0.07 6.64 -12.83
C LEU A 52 -0.75 7.97 -12.51
N ILE A 53 -2.08 8.04 -12.59
CA ILE A 53 -2.84 9.27 -12.25
C ILE A 53 -2.58 9.70 -10.81
N TYR A 54 -2.56 8.74 -9.88
CA TYR A 54 -2.24 9.01 -8.49
C TYR A 54 -0.79 9.49 -8.32
N HIS A 55 0.15 8.84 -8.99
CA HIS A 55 1.56 9.26 -9.01
C HIS A 55 1.69 10.67 -9.55
N GLN A 56 0.97 11.04 -10.59
CA GLN A 56 1.07 12.39 -11.18
C GLN A 56 0.74 13.52 -10.19
N LYS A 57 -0.08 13.24 -9.15
CA LYS A 57 -0.34 14.19 -8.06
C LYS A 57 0.89 14.53 -7.20
N ILE A 58 2.00 13.81 -7.35
CA ILE A 58 3.25 14.13 -6.66
C ILE A 58 4.07 15.19 -7.39
N HIS A 59 3.91 15.28 -8.72
CA HIS A 59 4.56 16.31 -9.53
C HIS A 59 3.95 17.68 -9.24
N THR A 60 2.65 17.71 -8.91
CA THR A 60 2.01 18.93 -8.47
C THR A 60 2.35 19.24 -7.01
N VAL A 61 2.56 20.52 -6.73
CA VAL A 61 2.71 21.03 -5.35
C VAL A 61 1.35 21.06 -4.64
N GLU A 62 0.26 20.88 -5.39
CA GLU A 62 -1.10 20.91 -4.89
C GLU A 62 -1.34 19.87 -3.80
N ARG A 63 -1.93 20.34 -2.70
CA ARG A 63 -2.36 19.53 -1.57
C ARG A 63 -3.83 19.81 -1.32
N PRO A 64 -4.74 19.25 -2.15
CA PRO A 64 -6.13 19.68 -2.18
C PRO A 64 -6.92 19.29 -0.92
N TYR A 65 -6.36 18.45 -0.04
CA TYR A 65 -7.03 17.95 1.13
C TYR A 65 -6.49 18.63 2.39
N GLU A 66 -7.17 19.66 2.87
CA GLU A 66 -6.78 20.40 4.08
C GLU A 66 -7.48 19.86 5.33
N CYS A 67 -6.74 19.80 6.44
CA CYS A 67 -7.29 19.52 7.76
C CYS A 67 -7.70 20.84 8.43
N GLU A 68 -9.01 21.04 8.61
CA GLU A 68 -9.56 22.27 9.21
C GLU A 68 -9.09 22.50 10.65
N GLU A 69 -8.77 21.43 11.39
CA GLU A 69 -8.34 21.54 12.79
C GLU A 69 -6.89 22.02 12.98
N CYS A 70 -6.01 21.83 11.98
CA CYS A 70 -4.60 22.19 12.10
C CYS A 70 -4.00 22.90 10.87
N GLY A 71 -4.80 23.18 9.84
CA GLY A 71 -4.38 23.82 8.59
C GLY A 71 -3.40 22.99 7.74
N LYS A 72 -3.13 21.73 8.09
CA LYS A 72 -2.20 20.90 7.32
C LYS A 72 -2.89 20.38 6.07
N SER A 73 -2.27 20.60 4.93
CA SER A 73 -2.74 20.08 3.64
C SER A 73 -2.01 18.79 3.24
N PHE A 74 -2.74 17.90 2.57
CA PHE A 74 -2.30 16.58 2.12
C PHE A 74 -2.60 16.40 0.63
N ARG A 75 -1.77 15.60 -0.05
CA ARG A 75 -1.96 15.26 -1.48
C ARG A 75 -3.08 14.25 -1.72
N VAL A 76 -3.43 13.47 -0.67
CA VAL A 76 -4.31 12.31 -0.79
C VAL A 76 -5.24 12.19 0.43
N VAL A 77 -6.49 11.78 0.19
CA VAL A 77 -7.55 11.71 1.23
C VAL A 77 -7.17 10.77 2.38
N SER A 78 -6.55 9.63 2.06
CA SER A 78 -6.14 8.65 3.09
C SER A 78 -5.14 9.23 4.09
N ALA A 79 -4.26 10.13 3.67
CA ALA A 79 -3.33 10.82 4.54
C ALA A 79 -4.05 11.84 5.43
N LEU A 80 -5.03 12.57 4.90
CA LEU A 80 -5.90 13.44 5.69
C LEU A 80 -6.67 12.65 6.76
N ILE A 81 -7.32 11.53 6.40
CA ILE A 81 -8.04 10.67 7.35
C ILE A 81 -7.10 10.17 8.46
N CYS A 82 -5.91 9.71 8.08
CA CYS A 82 -4.91 9.28 9.08
C CYS A 82 -4.49 10.43 10.02
N ASN A 83 -4.42 11.67 9.51
CA ASN A 83 -4.18 12.85 10.32
C ASN A 83 -5.37 13.17 11.24
N LEU A 84 -6.61 13.07 10.77
CA LEU A 84 -7.80 13.28 11.60
C LEU A 84 -7.84 12.30 12.80
N ASN A 85 -7.43 11.05 12.60
CA ASN A 85 -7.28 10.07 13.69
C ASN A 85 -6.26 10.48 14.77
N ILE A 86 -5.37 11.45 14.48
CA ILE A 86 -4.47 12.02 15.48
C ILE A 86 -5.26 12.89 16.45
N HIS A 87 -6.14 13.73 15.93
CA HIS A 87 -6.91 14.68 16.69
C HIS A 87 -8.05 14.02 17.47
N THR A 88 -8.79 13.11 16.83
CA THR A 88 -9.90 12.38 17.48
C THR A 88 -9.40 11.30 18.46
N GLY A 89 -8.13 10.90 18.34
CA GLY A 89 -7.58 9.75 19.06
C GLY A 89 -8.08 8.40 18.56
N GLU A 90 -8.88 8.37 17.49
CA GLU A 90 -9.39 7.14 16.91
C GLU A 90 -8.27 6.20 16.48
N ARG A 91 -8.49 4.91 16.71
CA ARG A 91 -7.56 3.83 16.34
C ARG A 91 -8.36 2.73 15.64
N PRO A 92 -8.71 2.92 14.35
CA PRO A 92 -9.61 2.04 13.62
C PRO A 92 -9.06 0.62 13.45
N TYR A 93 -7.73 0.49 13.42
CA TYR A 93 -7.07 -0.78 13.16
C TYR A 93 -6.68 -1.45 14.48
N LYS A 94 -7.48 -2.41 14.92
CA LYS A 94 -7.26 -3.14 16.17
C LYS A 94 -6.43 -4.41 15.92
N CYS A 95 -5.54 -4.73 16.85
CA CYS A 95 -4.92 -6.04 16.90
C CYS A 95 -5.95 -7.08 17.35
N GLY A 96 -5.98 -8.25 16.71
CA GLY A 96 -6.84 -9.36 17.14
C GLY A 96 -6.28 -10.10 18.35
N ASP A 97 -4.96 -10.05 18.54
CA ASP A 97 -4.24 -10.81 19.55
C ASP A 97 -4.05 -10.00 20.85
N CYS A 98 -4.34 -8.69 20.85
CA CYS A 98 -4.30 -7.82 22.02
C CYS A 98 -5.15 -6.56 21.86
N GLU A 99 -5.34 -5.78 22.94
CA GLU A 99 -6.19 -4.57 22.92
C GLU A 99 -5.59 -3.35 22.19
N LYS A 100 -4.38 -3.47 21.63
CA LYS A 100 -3.70 -2.33 20.98
C LYS A 100 -4.38 -1.97 19.66
N GLY A 101 -4.73 -0.70 19.53
CA GLY A 101 -5.22 -0.09 18.29
C GLY A 101 -4.18 0.82 17.63
N PHE A 102 -4.29 0.96 16.31
CA PHE A 102 -3.41 1.76 15.47
C PHE A 102 -4.22 2.67 14.55
N ARG A 103 -3.60 3.80 14.16
CA ARG A 103 -4.17 4.78 13.21
C ARG A 103 -3.95 4.40 11.75
N GLN A 104 -2.99 3.50 11.49
CA GLN A 104 -2.61 3.05 10.16
C GLN A 104 -2.43 1.53 10.13
N GLN A 105 -3.04 0.86 9.15
CA GLN A 105 -3.03 -0.59 9.03
C GLN A 105 -1.66 -1.14 8.62
N ASN A 106 -1.19 -0.74 7.43
CA ASN A 106 -0.11 -1.45 6.74
C ASN A 106 1.27 -1.28 7.40
N SER A 107 1.55 -0.14 8.02
CA SER A 107 2.86 0.15 8.61
C SER A 107 2.92 -0.12 10.11
N HIS A 108 1.82 0.07 10.85
CA HIS A 108 1.85 -0.01 12.31
C HIS A 108 1.19 -1.28 12.84
N LEU A 109 -0.01 -1.63 12.36
CA LEU A 109 -0.67 -2.85 12.82
C LEU A 109 0.05 -4.12 12.31
N ILE A 110 0.44 -4.17 11.04
CA ILE A 110 1.14 -5.35 10.47
C ILE A 110 2.47 -5.59 11.21
N CYS A 111 3.28 -4.54 11.36
CA CYS A 111 4.55 -4.64 12.06
C CYS A 111 4.36 -4.96 13.56
N HIS A 112 3.29 -4.47 14.18
CA HIS A 112 2.94 -4.86 15.55
C HIS A 112 2.61 -6.35 15.66
N ARG A 113 1.86 -6.92 14.70
CA ARG A 113 1.50 -8.35 14.73
C ARG A 113 2.72 -9.28 14.70
N CYS A 114 3.82 -8.85 14.10
CA CYS A 114 5.10 -9.56 14.13
C CYS A 114 5.59 -9.86 15.56
N ILE A 115 5.20 -9.05 16.56
CA ILE A 115 5.53 -9.29 17.97
C ILE A 115 4.81 -10.52 18.51
N HIS A 116 3.59 -10.78 18.05
CA HIS A 116 2.78 -11.92 18.50
C HIS A 116 3.14 -13.21 17.76
N THR A 117 3.37 -13.11 16.45
CA THR A 117 3.69 -14.27 15.62
C THR A 117 5.17 -14.66 15.67
N GLY A 118 6.05 -13.74 16.09
CA GLY A 118 7.50 -13.90 15.98
C GLY A 118 8.01 -13.83 14.54
N GLU A 119 7.12 -13.62 13.56
CA GLU A 119 7.48 -13.48 12.16
C GLU A 119 8.22 -12.16 11.92
N ARG A 120 9.11 -12.17 10.94
CA ARG A 120 9.80 -10.98 10.46
C ARG A 120 9.58 -10.92 8.95
N LEU A 121 8.93 -9.88 8.49
CA LEU A 121 8.37 -9.79 7.14
C LEU A 121 9.36 -9.27 6.10
N TYR A 122 10.47 -8.69 6.55
CA TYR A 122 11.39 -7.95 5.70
C TYR A 122 12.79 -8.54 5.82
N ASP A 123 13.20 -9.34 4.84
CA ASP A 123 14.50 -9.99 4.81
C ASP A 123 15.55 -9.13 4.10
N CYS A 124 16.75 -9.10 4.67
CA CYS A 124 17.93 -8.60 4.00
C CYS A 124 18.61 -9.73 3.24
N GLU A 125 18.63 -9.65 1.91
CA GLU A 125 19.25 -10.66 1.05
C GLU A 125 20.76 -10.79 1.27
N GLU A 126 21.43 -9.71 1.65
CA GLU A 126 22.88 -9.67 1.82
C GLU A 126 23.37 -10.35 3.10
N CYS A 127 22.63 -10.19 4.22
CA CYS A 127 23.04 -10.75 5.51
C CYS A 127 22.07 -11.76 6.12
N GLY A 128 20.97 -12.08 5.43
CA GLY A 128 19.94 -13.03 5.86
C GLY A 128 19.15 -12.59 7.11
N LYS A 129 19.31 -11.35 7.56
CA LYS A 129 18.60 -10.83 8.74
C LYS A 129 17.19 -10.39 8.36
N SER A 130 16.22 -10.79 9.17
CA SER A 130 14.82 -10.41 9.01
C SER A 130 14.42 -9.30 9.99
N PHE A 131 13.55 -8.39 9.56
CA PHE A 131 13.08 -7.24 10.33
C PHE A 131 11.55 -7.14 10.34
N SER A 132 11.02 -6.50 11.37
CA SER A 132 9.57 -6.24 11.50
C SER A 132 9.14 -4.93 10.82
N HIS A 133 10.09 -4.04 10.49
CA HIS A 133 9.82 -2.75 9.84
C HIS A 133 10.75 -2.55 8.63
N THR A 134 10.19 -2.00 7.54
CA THR A 134 10.96 -1.67 6.33
C THR A 134 12.03 -0.61 6.58
N SER A 135 11.76 0.39 7.41
CA SER A 135 12.73 1.44 7.73
C SER A 135 14.03 0.88 8.35
N VAL A 136 13.91 -0.15 9.18
CA VAL A 136 15.05 -0.82 9.82
C VAL A 136 15.80 -1.67 8.80
N LEU A 137 15.09 -2.36 7.90
CA LEU A 137 15.71 -3.06 6.78
C LEU A 137 16.52 -2.10 5.89
N THR A 138 15.94 -0.97 5.48
CA THR A 138 16.62 0.01 4.64
C THR A 138 17.86 0.58 5.32
N GLN A 139 17.78 0.89 6.62
CA GLN A 139 18.94 1.35 7.38
C GLN A 139 20.03 0.29 7.46
N ASN A 140 19.67 -0.98 7.67
CA ASN A 140 20.62 -2.09 7.67
C ASN A 140 21.27 -2.29 6.30
N GLN A 141 20.50 -2.17 5.21
CA GLN A 141 21.04 -2.26 3.84
C GLN A 141 22.00 -1.12 3.51
N GLN A 142 21.81 0.07 4.09
CA GLN A 142 22.74 1.19 3.94
C GLN A 142 24.03 1.04 4.75
N SER A 143 24.06 0.10 5.70
CA SER A 143 25.23 -0.15 6.56
C SER A 143 26.15 -1.25 6.05
N HIS A 144 25.75 -1.93 4.97
CA HIS A 144 26.62 -2.80 4.19
C HIS A 144 27.36 -1.96 3.14
#